data_AF-A0A2H2ZL06-F1
#
_entry.id   AF-A0A2H2ZL06-F1
#
_cell.length_a   1.000
_cell.length_b   1.000
_cell.length_c   1.000
_cell.angle_alpha   90.00
_cell.angle_beta   90.00
_cell.angle_gamma   90.00
#
_symmetry.space_group_name_H-M   'P 1'
#
loop_
_entity.id
_entity.type
_entity.pdbx_description
1 polymer ?
#
loop_
_entity_poly.entity_id
_entity_poly.type
_entity_poly.pdbx_seq_one_letter_code
_entity_poly.pdbx_strand_id
1 'polypeptide(L)'
;MNTGFVECSQFLPWTLNNVHSNNLVAMNHTLLAGNLAKFCGKRVVVSVNGQPSSTPFFIGDGCERCGTGSSSNTQWNPNGAPGLDFSFSALDSLNSNACNAGHIDISWQILDETLYNFDTNAPGQPTGPVNGGGGDPGNGGGSDPGNGGGTCSWAGHCQGASCGSDNDCSDDLTCISGVCGGGSGSGSTPPPSSCSWEGHCQGASCGSDDDCSDALVCTNGRCNVD
;
A
#
# COMPACT_ATOMS: atom_id res chain seq x y z
N MET A 1 1.92 27.12 4.03
CA MET A 1 2.23 25.95 3.18
C MET A 1 3.70 25.66 3.34
N ASN A 2 4.10 24.39 3.49
CA ASN A 2 5.51 24.02 3.52
C ASN A 2 5.88 23.48 2.14
N THR A 3 6.61 24.27 1.36
CA THR A 3 6.97 23.95 -0.03
C THR A 3 8.34 23.30 -0.15
N GLY A 4 8.94 22.83 0.95
CA GLY A 4 10.10 21.94 0.90
C GLY A 4 9.75 20.66 0.14
N PHE A 5 10.63 20.29 -0.80
CA PHE A 5 10.61 18.98 -1.45
C PHE A 5 11.10 17.91 -0.46
N VAL A 6 10.71 16.65 -0.71
CA VAL A 6 11.11 15.50 0.12
C VAL A 6 12.07 14.60 -0.68
N GLU A 7 13.24 14.25 -0.12
CA GLU A 7 14.33 13.59 -0.85
C GLU A 7 13.91 12.30 -1.59
N CYS A 8 12.93 11.58 -1.06
CA CYS A 8 12.44 10.33 -1.65
C CYS A 8 11.74 10.49 -3.01
N SER A 9 11.35 11.70 -3.41
CA SER A 9 10.55 11.97 -4.61
C SER A 9 11.40 12.64 -5.69
N GLN A 10 12.08 11.84 -6.53
CA GLN A 10 13.26 12.30 -7.28
C GLN A 10 13.01 12.70 -8.74
N PHE A 11 11.93 12.25 -9.38
CA PHE A 11 11.65 12.53 -10.80
C PHE A 11 10.48 13.50 -10.98
N LEU A 12 9.46 13.37 -10.14
CA LEU A 12 8.35 14.29 -9.97
C LEU A 12 8.45 14.87 -8.56
N PRO A 13 8.97 16.08 -8.33
CA PRO A 13 9.34 16.52 -6.99
C PRO A 13 8.11 16.85 -6.11
N TRP A 14 7.75 15.96 -5.19
CA TRP A 14 6.66 16.20 -4.23
C TRP A 14 7.10 17.15 -3.10
N THR A 15 6.24 18.13 -2.77
CA THR A 15 6.38 18.93 -1.55
C THR A 15 5.67 18.26 -0.37
N LEU A 16 5.96 18.70 0.86
CA LEU A 16 5.21 18.28 2.04
C LEU A 16 3.69 18.55 1.96
N ASN A 17 3.23 19.51 1.14
CA ASN A 17 1.80 19.67 0.88
C ASN A 17 1.26 18.54 -0.01
N ASN A 18 2.03 18.04 -0.98
CA ASN A 18 1.65 16.89 -1.82
C ASN A 18 1.58 15.60 -1.00
N VAL A 19 2.47 15.44 -0.02
CA VAL A 19 2.50 14.28 0.88
C VAL A 19 1.21 14.16 1.71
N HIS A 20 0.53 15.28 1.99
CA HIS A 20 -0.72 15.36 2.78
C HIS A 20 -0.65 14.68 4.17
N SER A 21 0.54 14.48 4.74
CA SER A 21 0.73 13.87 6.05
C SER A 21 1.87 14.52 6.83
N ASN A 22 1.62 14.75 8.11
CA ASN A 22 2.62 15.25 9.07
C ASN A 22 3.45 14.11 9.69
N ASN A 23 3.14 12.85 9.38
CA ASN A 23 3.84 11.66 9.92
C ASN A 23 5.06 11.24 9.07
N LEU A 24 5.41 12.02 8.05
CA LEU A 24 6.70 11.91 7.39
C LEU A 24 7.81 12.29 8.40
N VAL A 25 8.84 11.46 8.47
CA VAL A 25 10.07 11.74 9.22
C VAL A 25 11.28 11.76 8.28
N ALA A 26 12.28 12.56 8.63
CA ALA A 26 13.56 12.58 7.94
C ALA A 26 14.59 11.74 8.70
N MET A 27 15.45 11.00 7.99
CA MET A 27 16.52 10.18 8.59
C MET A 27 17.90 10.59 8.08
N ASN A 28 18.96 9.99 8.64
CA ASN A 28 20.34 10.15 8.15
C ASN A 28 20.42 10.15 6.61
N HIS A 29 20.73 11.31 6.03
CA HIS A 29 20.78 11.53 4.58
C HIS A 29 21.72 10.54 3.87
N THR A 30 22.93 10.32 4.40
CA THR A 30 23.92 9.40 3.82
C THR A 30 23.42 7.95 3.73
N LEU A 31 22.57 7.51 4.68
CA LEU A 31 21.92 6.20 4.60
C LEU A 31 20.77 6.19 3.60
N LEU A 32 19.96 7.25 3.54
CA LEU A 32 18.82 7.38 2.64
C LEU A 32 19.27 7.42 1.17
N ALA A 33 20.13 8.36 0.81
CA ALA A 33 20.71 8.49 -0.52
C ALA A 33 21.48 7.24 -0.96
N GLY A 34 22.05 6.48 -0.01
CA GLY A 34 22.73 5.22 -0.27
C GLY A 34 21.82 4.08 -0.72
N ASN A 35 20.53 4.09 -0.36
CA ASN A 35 19.53 3.14 -0.87
C ASN A 35 18.10 3.64 -0.60
N LEU A 36 17.58 4.48 -1.51
CA LEU A 36 16.24 5.06 -1.42
C LEU A 36 15.15 3.98 -1.30
N ALA A 37 15.18 2.96 -2.16
CA ALA A 37 14.20 1.87 -2.20
C ALA A 37 14.10 1.05 -0.90
N LYS A 38 15.18 1.00 -0.10
CA LYS A 38 15.21 0.33 1.20
C LYS A 38 14.55 1.15 2.32
N PHE A 39 14.47 2.47 2.19
CA PHE A 39 14.10 3.35 3.29
C PHE A 39 12.86 4.19 3.00
N CYS A 40 12.79 4.84 1.83
CA CYS A 40 11.68 5.69 1.44
C CYS A 40 10.33 4.96 1.53
N GLY A 41 9.37 5.61 2.16
CA GLY A 41 8.02 5.07 2.33
C GLY A 41 7.88 3.99 3.41
N LYS A 42 8.99 3.44 3.92
CA LYS A 42 8.97 2.37 4.92
C LYS A 42 8.52 2.90 6.28
N ARG A 43 7.71 2.09 6.94
CA ARG A 43 7.16 2.34 8.27
C ARG A 43 8.27 2.50 9.30
N VAL A 44 8.12 3.51 10.15
CA VAL A 44 8.93 3.68 11.35
C VAL A 44 8.02 3.53 12.56
N VAL A 45 8.38 2.61 13.45
CA VAL A 45 7.83 2.54 14.80
C VAL A 45 8.78 3.32 15.70
N VAL A 46 8.34 4.49 16.15
CA VAL A 46 9.06 5.33 17.13
C VAL A 46 8.63 4.92 18.53
N SER A 47 9.53 4.95 19.51
CA SER A 47 9.25 4.62 20.91
C SER A 47 9.81 5.67 21.85
N VAL A 48 8.98 6.15 22.77
CA VAL A 48 9.34 7.10 23.84
C VAL A 48 9.34 6.35 25.17
N ASN A 49 10.41 6.44 25.96
CA ASN A 49 10.59 5.66 27.19
C ASN A 49 10.37 4.14 27.01
N GLY A 50 10.70 3.60 25.82
CA GLY A 50 10.49 2.20 25.45
C GLY A 50 9.04 1.81 25.14
N GLN A 51 8.10 2.75 25.07
CA GLN A 51 6.71 2.51 24.64
C GLN A 51 6.54 2.93 23.17
N PRO A 52 6.14 2.00 22.27
CA PRO A 52 5.86 2.32 20.87
C PRO A 52 4.70 3.31 20.70
N SER A 53 4.85 4.24 19.75
CA SER A 53 3.79 5.14 19.32
C SER A 53 2.71 4.39 18.52
N SER A 54 1.44 4.70 18.78
CA SER A 54 0.33 4.26 17.91
C SER A 54 0.36 4.94 16.54
N THR A 55 0.98 6.13 16.43
CA THR A 55 1.16 6.88 15.18
C THR A 55 2.01 6.10 14.19
N PRO A 56 1.52 5.82 12.96
CA PRO A 56 2.33 5.25 11.89
C PRO A 56 3.15 6.36 11.23
N PHE A 57 4.46 6.36 11.47
CA PHE A 57 5.43 7.22 10.78
C PHE A 57 6.02 6.52 9.55
N PHE A 58 6.56 7.29 8.61
CA PHE A 58 7.27 6.76 7.45
C PHE A 58 8.44 7.66 7.04
N ILE A 59 9.50 7.09 6.49
CA ILE A 59 10.60 7.87 5.91
C ILE A 59 10.11 8.56 4.64
N GLY A 60 10.45 9.84 4.46
CA GLY A 60 10.28 10.52 3.18
C GLY A 60 11.39 11.50 2.81
N ASP A 61 12.30 11.83 3.72
CA ASP A 61 13.26 12.93 3.52
C ASP A 61 14.61 12.72 4.23
N GLY A 62 15.61 13.49 3.81
CA GLY A 62 16.98 13.44 4.32
C GLY A 62 17.27 14.49 5.39
N CYS A 63 17.95 14.07 6.45
CA CYS A 63 18.45 14.93 7.52
C CYS A 63 19.96 14.73 7.69
N GLU A 64 20.74 15.72 7.25
CA GLU A 64 22.21 15.74 7.36
C GLU A 64 22.68 15.67 8.83
N ARG A 65 22.08 16.49 9.70
CA ARG A 65 22.36 16.53 11.14
C ARG A 65 22.02 15.22 11.86
N CYS A 66 21.12 14.41 11.28
CA CYS A 66 20.73 13.11 11.79
C CYS A 66 21.70 11.99 11.38
N GLY A 67 22.68 12.30 10.51
CA GLY A 67 23.80 11.42 10.16
C GLY A 67 25.09 11.65 10.95
N THR A 68 25.14 12.67 11.83
CA THR A 68 26.35 13.02 12.59
C THR A 68 26.18 12.78 14.09
N GLY A 69 27.31 12.53 14.78
CA GLY A 69 27.33 12.12 16.20
C GLY A 69 27.36 10.60 16.39
N SER A 70 27.46 10.13 17.64
CA SER A 70 27.45 8.70 17.97
C SER A 70 26.08 8.27 18.49
N SER A 71 25.52 7.19 17.94
CA SER A 71 24.26 6.59 18.40
C SER A 71 24.34 5.96 19.79
N SER A 72 25.54 5.84 20.36
CA SER A 72 25.77 5.43 21.76
C SER A 72 25.89 6.60 22.74
N ASN A 73 25.78 7.85 22.28
CA ASN A 73 25.92 9.03 23.14
C ASN A 73 24.63 9.29 23.92
N THR A 74 24.73 9.39 25.25
CA THR A 74 23.62 9.67 26.17
C THR A 74 23.45 11.16 26.48
N GLN A 75 24.22 12.04 25.84
CA GLN A 75 24.07 13.49 25.93
C GLN A 75 23.72 14.08 24.55
N TRP A 76 22.60 14.81 24.48
CA TRP A 76 22.22 15.54 23.26
C TRP A 76 23.28 16.56 22.84
N ASN A 77 23.49 16.69 21.53
CA ASN A 77 24.43 17.63 20.91
C ASN A 77 23.75 18.36 19.75
N PRO A 78 23.61 19.71 19.79
CA PRO A 78 22.95 20.46 18.72
C PRO A 78 23.67 20.37 17.36
N ASN A 79 24.96 20.01 17.35
CA ASN A 79 25.77 19.92 16.14
C ASN A 79 25.80 18.51 15.51
N GLY A 80 25.18 17.51 16.15
CA GLY A 80 25.09 16.15 15.61
C GLY A 80 24.27 15.25 16.52
N ALA A 81 23.09 14.88 16.04
CA ALA A 81 22.04 14.22 16.80
C ALA A 81 21.54 13.00 16.00
N PRO A 82 22.17 11.82 16.14
CA PRO A 82 21.82 10.65 15.36
C PRO A 82 20.41 10.18 15.77
N GLY A 83 19.47 10.27 14.83
CA GLY A 83 18.05 10.27 15.15
C GLY A 83 17.17 10.43 13.91
N LEU A 84 15.99 11.01 14.13
CA LEU A 84 15.02 11.36 13.11
C LEU A 84 14.63 12.84 13.28
N ASP A 85 14.40 13.56 12.19
CA ASP A 85 13.76 14.88 12.21
C ASP A 85 12.26 14.73 11.94
N PHE A 86 11.43 15.56 12.57
CA PHE A 86 9.98 15.40 12.62
C PHE A 86 9.25 16.71 12.28
N SER A 87 8.03 16.60 11.74
CA SER A 87 7.12 17.74 11.76
C SER A 87 6.80 18.15 13.21
N PHE A 88 6.60 19.45 13.46
CA PHE A 88 6.28 19.97 14.80
C PHE A 88 5.13 19.20 15.46
N SER A 89 4.03 18.96 14.74
CA SER A 89 2.86 18.24 15.26
C SER A 89 3.11 16.75 15.48
N ALA A 90 3.98 16.11 14.70
CA ALA A 90 4.38 14.74 14.95
C ALA A 90 5.15 14.64 16.28
N LEU A 91 6.13 15.51 16.49
CA LEU A 91 6.95 15.52 17.69
C LEU A 91 6.15 15.92 18.95
N ASP A 92 5.28 16.91 18.84
CA ASP A 92 4.37 17.34 19.92
C ASP A 92 3.40 16.21 20.34
N SER A 93 2.89 15.42 19.38
CA SER A 93 2.05 14.25 19.69
C SER A 93 2.80 13.09 20.35
N LEU A 94 4.13 13.04 20.22
CA LEU A 94 4.99 12.10 20.95
C LEU A 94 5.33 12.63 22.35
N ASN A 95 5.56 13.94 22.48
CA ASN A 95 5.87 14.61 23.74
C ASN A 95 5.67 16.13 23.63
N SER A 96 4.71 16.68 24.37
CA SER A 96 4.36 18.11 24.32
C SER A 96 5.40 19.07 24.90
N ASN A 97 6.49 18.56 25.49
CA ASN A 97 7.65 19.39 25.88
C ASN A 97 8.77 19.40 24.82
N ALA A 98 8.67 18.59 23.75
CA ALA A 98 9.73 18.45 22.76
C ALA A 98 10.09 19.77 22.06
N CYS A 99 9.11 20.65 21.82
CA CYS A 99 9.35 21.96 21.25
C CYS A 99 10.17 22.89 22.17
N ASN A 100 9.95 22.83 23.49
CA ASN A 100 10.69 23.62 24.47
C ASN A 100 12.13 23.08 24.68
N ALA A 101 12.29 21.76 24.60
CA ALA A 101 13.58 21.10 24.72
C ALA A 101 14.43 21.12 23.43
N GLY A 102 13.78 21.26 22.26
CA GLY A 102 14.42 21.13 20.94
C GLY A 102 14.76 19.69 20.55
N HIS A 103 14.52 18.71 21.43
CA HIS A 103 14.67 17.28 21.18
C HIS A 103 13.81 16.45 22.16
N ILE A 104 13.70 15.16 21.89
CA ILE A 104 13.35 14.12 22.86
C ILE A 104 14.19 12.87 22.61
N ASP A 105 14.40 12.08 23.66
CA ASP A 105 15.10 10.81 23.56
C ASP A 105 14.12 9.73 23.06
N ILE A 106 14.48 9.07 21.96
CA ILE A 106 13.68 8.03 21.31
C ILE A 106 14.53 6.81 20.98
N SER A 107 13.86 5.65 20.86
CA SER A 107 14.34 4.57 20.00
C SER A 107 13.39 4.40 18.82
N TRP A 108 13.84 3.81 17.73
CA TRP A 108 12.99 3.54 16.58
C TRP A 108 13.39 2.25 15.86
N GLN A 109 12.43 1.66 15.16
CA GLN A 109 12.63 0.54 14.24
C GLN A 109 12.02 0.88 12.89
N ILE A 110 12.80 0.75 11.82
CA ILE A 110 12.28 0.75 10.45
C ILE A 110 11.81 -0.68 10.15
N LEU A 111 10.57 -0.83 9.70
CA LEU A 111 9.95 -2.10 9.31
C LEU A 111 9.87 -2.19 7.79
N ASP A 112 9.91 -3.40 7.25
CA ASP A 112 9.76 -3.63 5.80
C ASP A 112 8.28 -3.61 5.34
N GLU A 113 7.55 -2.61 5.84
CA GLU A 113 6.16 -2.33 5.53
C GLU A 113 6.12 -0.96 4.85
N THR A 114 5.73 -0.89 3.58
CA THR A 114 5.61 0.39 2.86
C THR A 114 4.26 1.03 3.21
N LEU A 115 4.29 2.25 3.76
CA LEU A 115 3.11 3.06 4.06
C LEU A 115 2.90 4.20 3.06
N TYR A 116 3.94 4.54 2.29
CA TYR A 116 3.92 5.62 1.30
C TYR A 116 4.73 5.20 0.08
N ASN A 117 4.16 5.29 -1.11
CA ASN A 117 4.90 5.08 -2.34
C ASN A 117 5.56 6.39 -2.78
N PHE A 118 6.82 6.29 -3.24
CA PHE A 118 7.62 7.40 -3.74
C PHE A 118 8.34 7.00 -5.04
N ASP A 119 8.50 7.95 -5.96
CA ASP A 119 9.22 7.80 -7.22
C ASP A 119 10.75 7.84 -6.99
N THR A 120 11.25 6.80 -6.34
CA THR A 120 12.67 6.67 -5.96
C THR A 120 13.55 6.14 -7.08
N ASN A 121 13.00 5.34 -8.00
CA ASN A 121 13.76 4.54 -8.96
C ASN A 121 13.47 4.88 -10.44
N ALA A 122 12.28 5.40 -10.75
CA ALA A 122 11.88 5.80 -12.10
C ALA A 122 10.69 6.80 -12.07
N PRO A 123 10.53 7.64 -13.10
CA PRO A 123 9.30 8.41 -13.29
C PRO A 123 8.08 7.50 -13.48
N GLY A 124 6.91 7.95 -13.06
CA GLY A 124 5.64 7.24 -13.30
C GLY A 124 5.39 6.03 -12.39
N GLN A 125 6.20 5.83 -11.34
CA GLN A 125 5.86 4.91 -10.25
C GLN A 125 4.66 5.43 -9.43
N PRO A 126 3.92 4.57 -8.73
CA PRO A 126 2.90 4.99 -7.77
C PRO A 126 3.48 5.98 -6.76
N THR A 127 2.71 7.01 -6.42
CA THR A 127 3.08 8.04 -5.43
C THR A 127 1.87 8.39 -4.57
N GLY A 128 2.05 8.39 -3.25
CA GLY A 128 0.94 8.57 -2.29
C GLY A 128 0.87 7.47 -1.21
N PRO A 129 -0.09 7.54 -0.27
CA PRO A 129 -0.27 6.54 0.78
C PRO A 129 -0.58 5.13 0.25
N VAL A 130 -0.06 4.10 0.93
CA VAL A 130 -0.44 2.71 0.69
C VAL A 130 -1.71 2.38 1.49
N ASN A 131 -2.81 2.11 0.79
CA ASN A 131 -4.10 1.77 1.41
C ASN A 131 -4.16 0.31 1.92
N GLY A 132 -3.33 -0.01 2.92
CA GLY A 132 -3.54 -1.14 3.83
C GLY A 132 -3.29 -2.55 3.27
N GLY A 133 -2.02 -2.96 3.22
CA GLY A 133 -1.64 -4.35 2.98
C GLY A 133 -0.17 -4.47 2.56
N GLY A 134 0.62 -5.24 3.32
CA GLY A 134 2.03 -5.48 2.97
C GLY A 134 2.16 -6.49 1.83
N GLY A 135 2.85 -6.13 0.76
CA GLY A 135 3.15 -6.99 -0.39
C GLY A 135 4.59 -6.81 -0.88
N ASP A 136 5.17 -7.89 -1.38
CA ASP A 136 6.54 -8.00 -1.90
C ASP A 136 6.71 -7.20 -3.22
N PRO A 137 7.94 -6.86 -3.69
CA PRO A 137 8.13 -5.92 -4.81
C PRO A 137 7.82 -6.55 -6.19
N GLY A 138 6.53 -6.64 -6.53
CA GLY A 138 6.02 -7.10 -7.82
C GLY A 138 6.26 -6.12 -8.97
N ASN A 139 6.96 -6.60 -10.01
CA ASN A 139 7.37 -5.81 -11.17
C ASN A 139 6.20 -5.45 -12.13
N GLY A 140 5.76 -4.19 -12.07
CA GLY A 140 5.33 -3.38 -13.22
C GLY A 140 3.99 -3.69 -13.92
N GLY A 141 3.23 -2.64 -14.27
CA GLY A 141 1.99 -2.77 -15.05
C GLY A 141 1.06 -1.56 -14.95
N GLY A 142 1.43 -0.42 -15.51
CA GLY A 142 0.60 0.79 -15.49
C GLY A 142 -0.34 0.87 -16.70
N SER A 143 -1.66 0.86 -16.47
CA SER A 143 -2.67 1.28 -17.46
C SER A 143 -3.89 1.89 -16.78
N ASP A 144 -3.97 3.21 -16.76
CA ASP A 144 -5.22 3.95 -16.48
C ASP A 144 -6.05 4.04 -17.77
N PRO A 145 -7.26 3.45 -17.78
CA PRO A 145 -8.39 4.07 -18.44
C PRO A 145 -9.58 4.14 -17.48
N GLY A 146 -9.77 5.29 -16.84
CA GLY A 146 -10.81 5.49 -15.83
C GLY A 146 -12.27 5.33 -16.31
N ASN A 147 -13.17 5.40 -15.32
CA ASN A 147 -14.65 5.43 -15.48
C ASN A 147 -15.34 4.08 -15.79
N GLY A 148 -15.07 3.04 -14.99
CA GLY A 148 -15.96 1.90 -14.81
C GLY A 148 -17.09 2.21 -13.82
N GLY A 149 -18.28 2.58 -14.33
CA GLY A 149 -19.39 3.08 -13.51
C GLY A 149 -20.20 2.00 -12.78
N GLY A 150 -19.66 1.43 -11.70
CA GLY A 150 -20.36 0.49 -10.81
C GLY A 150 -20.18 0.83 -9.32
N THR A 151 -21.16 0.47 -8.48
CA THR A 151 -21.06 0.61 -7.01
C THR A 151 -20.28 -0.56 -6.42
N CYS A 152 -18.99 -0.35 -6.21
CA CYS A 152 -18.04 -1.27 -5.58
C CYS A 152 -17.84 -0.93 -4.09
N SER A 153 -17.64 -1.95 -3.24
CA SER A 153 -17.28 -1.77 -1.83
C SER A 153 -15.88 -1.16 -1.65
N TRP A 154 -14.94 -1.42 -2.57
CA TRP A 154 -13.58 -0.91 -2.56
C TRP A 154 -13.29 -0.06 -3.79
N ALA A 155 -13.27 1.26 -3.61
CA ALA A 155 -12.98 2.21 -4.67
C ALA A 155 -11.56 2.03 -5.22
N GLY A 156 -11.44 1.93 -6.55
CA GLY A 156 -10.19 1.63 -7.26
C GLY A 156 -10.01 0.15 -7.64
N HIS A 157 -10.82 -0.75 -7.09
CA HIS A 157 -10.76 -2.21 -7.29
C HIS A 157 -12.04 -2.75 -7.95
N CYS A 158 -12.73 -1.86 -8.66
CA CYS A 158 -14.05 -2.05 -9.26
C CYS A 158 -13.93 -2.73 -10.65
N GLN A 159 -15.05 -3.08 -11.29
CA GLN A 159 -15.03 -3.65 -12.63
C GLN A 159 -14.30 -2.72 -13.62
N GLY A 160 -13.26 -3.22 -14.27
CA GLY A 160 -12.37 -2.44 -15.15
C GLY A 160 -11.06 -1.94 -14.50
N ALA A 161 -10.88 -2.10 -13.18
CA ALA A 161 -9.61 -1.82 -12.51
C ALA A 161 -8.52 -2.85 -12.87
N SER A 162 -7.24 -2.47 -12.81
CA SER A 162 -6.12 -3.40 -12.97
C SER A 162 -5.89 -4.26 -11.72
N CYS A 163 -5.44 -5.50 -11.90
CA CYS A 163 -5.22 -6.47 -10.82
C CYS A 163 -4.06 -7.44 -11.15
N GLY A 164 -3.50 -8.09 -10.12
CA GLY A 164 -2.57 -9.22 -10.25
C GLY A 164 -3.20 -10.57 -9.90
N SER A 165 -4.13 -10.59 -8.94
CA SER A 165 -4.91 -11.76 -8.54
C SER A 165 -6.29 -11.37 -7.98
N ASP A 166 -7.19 -12.35 -7.79
CA ASP A 166 -8.62 -12.11 -7.48
C ASP A 166 -8.87 -11.28 -6.22
N ASN A 167 -7.95 -11.32 -5.26
CA ASN A 167 -7.98 -10.51 -4.03
C ASN A 167 -7.76 -9.00 -4.26
N ASP A 168 -7.33 -8.59 -5.45
CA ASP A 168 -7.17 -7.19 -5.83
C ASP A 168 -8.47 -6.60 -6.40
N CYS A 169 -9.58 -7.34 -6.33
CA CYS A 169 -10.87 -6.97 -6.88
C CYS A 169 -11.96 -6.88 -5.79
N SER A 170 -12.94 -6.01 -6.00
CA SER A 170 -14.00 -5.68 -5.05
C SER A 170 -15.21 -6.61 -5.16
N ASP A 171 -15.89 -6.86 -4.04
CA ASP A 171 -17.15 -7.62 -4.01
C ASP A 171 -16.99 -9.04 -4.60
N ASP A 172 -17.86 -9.45 -5.53
CA ASP A 172 -17.81 -10.76 -6.20
C ASP A 172 -16.96 -10.73 -7.51
N LEU A 173 -16.05 -9.76 -7.68
CA LEU A 173 -15.18 -9.63 -8.87
C LEU A 173 -13.93 -10.52 -8.78
N THR A 174 -13.46 -11.03 -9.92
CA THR A 174 -12.20 -11.79 -10.09
C THR A 174 -11.25 -11.12 -11.07
N CYS A 175 -9.96 -11.49 -11.04
CA CYS A 175 -8.92 -10.89 -11.84
C CYS A 175 -8.76 -11.57 -13.21
N ILE A 176 -9.48 -11.07 -14.21
CA ILE A 176 -9.56 -11.68 -15.54
C ILE A 176 -8.56 -10.98 -16.47
N SER A 177 -7.47 -11.67 -16.81
CA SER A 177 -6.41 -11.15 -17.70
C SER A 177 -5.78 -9.83 -17.24
N GLY A 178 -5.64 -9.64 -15.91
CA GLY A 178 -5.08 -8.44 -15.31
C GLY A 178 -6.09 -7.29 -15.12
N VAL A 179 -7.38 -7.54 -15.33
CA VAL A 179 -8.47 -6.57 -15.11
C VAL A 179 -9.62 -7.20 -14.30
N CYS A 180 -10.13 -6.50 -13.29
CA CYS A 180 -11.23 -6.95 -12.46
C CYS A 180 -12.56 -7.08 -13.25
N GLY A 181 -13.21 -8.23 -13.18
CA GLY A 181 -14.45 -8.55 -13.90
C GLY A 181 -15.27 -9.68 -13.25
N GLY A 182 -16.31 -10.16 -13.94
CA GLY A 182 -17.09 -11.36 -13.54
C GLY A 182 -18.21 -11.17 -12.50
N GLY A 183 -18.17 -10.11 -11.69
CA GLY A 183 -19.06 -9.88 -10.54
C GLY A 183 -20.52 -9.59 -10.87
N SER A 184 -21.31 -10.65 -11.14
CA SER A 184 -22.78 -10.60 -11.14
C SER A 184 -23.29 -10.82 -9.72
N GLY A 185 -23.32 -9.75 -8.92
CA GLY A 185 -23.34 -9.86 -7.46
C GLY A 185 -24.60 -10.42 -6.79
N SER A 186 -24.40 -10.91 -5.56
CA SER A 186 -25.44 -11.19 -4.54
C SER A 186 -26.46 -12.32 -4.88
N GLY A 187 -26.02 -13.59 -4.76
CA GLY A 187 -26.79 -14.76 -5.25
C GLY A 187 -26.96 -16.01 -4.37
N SER A 188 -26.28 -16.19 -3.24
CA SER A 188 -26.48 -17.25 -2.22
C SER A 188 -26.41 -18.77 -2.59
N THR A 189 -25.72 -19.54 -1.73
CA THR A 189 -25.67 -21.03 -1.59
C THR A 189 -24.74 -21.87 -2.51
N PRO A 190 -23.93 -22.80 -1.94
CA PRO A 190 -23.13 -23.84 -2.65
C PRO A 190 -23.78 -25.25 -2.55
N PRO A 191 -23.18 -26.36 -3.08
CA PRO A 191 -21.98 -26.52 -3.93
C PRO A 191 -22.42 -26.83 -5.40
N PRO A 192 -21.96 -27.83 -6.22
CA PRO A 192 -21.10 -29.03 -6.03
C PRO A 192 -19.60 -28.79 -6.33
N SER A 193 -18.87 -29.80 -6.84
CA SER A 193 -17.45 -29.74 -7.25
C SER A 193 -17.14 -30.69 -8.42
N SER A 194 -16.09 -30.37 -9.20
CA SER A 194 -15.52 -31.15 -10.32
C SER A 194 -16.46 -31.48 -11.49
N CYS A 195 -16.78 -30.44 -12.26
CA CYS A 195 -17.07 -30.48 -13.70
C CYS A 195 -15.76 -30.30 -14.48
N SER A 196 -15.61 -30.86 -15.68
CA SER A 196 -14.41 -30.64 -16.52
C SER A 196 -14.32 -29.24 -17.15
N TRP A 197 -15.45 -28.54 -17.31
CA TRP A 197 -15.49 -27.15 -17.77
C TRP A 197 -16.33 -26.28 -16.83
N GLU A 198 -15.67 -25.31 -16.19
CA GLU A 198 -16.30 -24.30 -15.34
C GLU A 198 -17.35 -23.50 -16.13
N GLY A 199 -18.50 -23.24 -15.50
CA GLY A 199 -19.65 -22.59 -16.15
C GLY A 199 -20.62 -23.56 -16.84
N HIS A 200 -20.22 -24.82 -17.11
CA HIS A 200 -21.04 -25.84 -17.79
C HIS A 200 -21.41 -27.02 -16.85
N CYS A 201 -21.41 -26.75 -15.54
CA CYS A 201 -21.56 -27.73 -14.46
C CYS A 201 -23.04 -28.05 -14.14
N GLN A 202 -23.31 -28.99 -13.23
CA GLN A 202 -24.69 -29.26 -12.80
C GLN A 202 -25.36 -27.99 -12.24
N GLY A 203 -26.54 -27.65 -12.76
CA GLY A 203 -27.26 -26.41 -12.46
C GLY A 203 -26.93 -25.21 -13.36
N ALA A 204 -25.86 -25.28 -14.17
CA ALA A 204 -25.54 -24.28 -15.19
C ALA A 204 -26.69 -24.11 -16.20
N SER A 205 -26.71 -22.97 -16.90
CA SER A 205 -27.72 -22.67 -17.92
C SER A 205 -27.24 -23.17 -19.29
N CYS A 206 -28.11 -23.81 -20.06
CA CYS A 206 -27.78 -24.45 -21.35
C CYS A 206 -28.85 -24.20 -22.41
N GLY A 207 -28.50 -24.31 -23.70
CA GLY A 207 -29.44 -24.31 -24.83
C GLY A 207 -29.59 -25.68 -25.50
N SER A 208 -28.58 -26.54 -25.33
CA SER A 208 -28.41 -27.86 -25.94
C SER A 208 -27.52 -28.73 -25.06
N ASP A 209 -27.48 -30.05 -25.29
CA ASP A 209 -26.69 -30.99 -24.47
C ASP A 209 -25.17 -30.74 -24.57
N ASP A 210 -24.68 -30.22 -25.71
CA ASP A 210 -23.27 -29.84 -25.91
C ASP A 210 -22.85 -28.63 -25.04
N ASP A 211 -23.81 -27.90 -24.43
CA ASP A 211 -23.54 -26.83 -23.46
C ASP A 211 -23.33 -27.36 -22.03
N CYS A 212 -23.15 -28.67 -21.83
CA CYS A 212 -23.02 -29.31 -20.51
C CYS A 212 -21.74 -30.16 -20.37
N SER A 213 -21.13 -30.14 -19.19
CA SER A 213 -19.87 -30.86 -18.91
C SER A 213 -20.06 -32.37 -18.77
N ASP A 214 -18.99 -33.11 -19.12
CA ASP A 214 -18.78 -34.52 -18.84
C ASP A 214 -19.84 -35.47 -19.41
N ALA A 215 -20.92 -35.71 -18.66
CA ALA A 215 -22.04 -36.59 -19.02
C ALA A 215 -23.39 -36.00 -18.57
N LEU A 216 -23.44 -34.67 -18.37
CA LEU A 216 -24.64 -33.94 -18.02
C LEU A 216 -25.45 -33.59 -19.28
N VAL A 217 -26.78 -33.55 -19.16
CA VAL A 217 -27.73 -33.27 -20.25
C VAL A 217 -28.54 -32.00 -19.99
N CYS A 218 -28.98 -31.33 -21.04
CA CYS A 218 -29.65 -30.03 -20.98
C CYS A 218 -31.16 -30.16 -20.81
N THR A 219 -31.61 -30.23 -19.55
CA THR A 219 -33.04 -30.39 -19.21
C THR A 219 -33.64 -29.07 -18.72
N ASN A 220 -34.71 -28.61 -19.38
CA ASN A 220 -35.41 -27.34 -19.09
C ASN A 220 -34.48 -26.11 -19.04
N GLY A 221 -33.45 -26.10 -19.89
CA GLY A 221 -32.46 -25.02 -19.94
C GLY A 221 -31.42 -25.05 -18.81
N ARG A 222 -31.30 -26.16 -18.07
CA ARG A 222 -30.19 -26.39 -17.12
C ARG A 222 -29.53 -27.76 -17.26
N CYS A 223 -28.22 -27.80 -17.05
CA CYS A 223 -27.44 -29.03 -17.05
C CYS A 223 -27.77 -29.89 -15.82
N ASN A 224 -28.16 -31.14 -16.04
CA ASN A 224 -28.54 -32.11 -15.01
C ASN A 224 -27.90 -33.48 -15.31
N VAL A 225 -27.90 -34.37 -14.31
CA VAL A 225 -27.72 -35.81 -14.57
C VAL A 225 -28.99 -36.39 -15.19
N ASP A 226 -28.82 -37.40 -16.05
CA ASP A 226 -29.89 -38.22 -16.66
C ASP A 226 -30.50 -39.21 -15.64
#